data_AF-A0A3N2KUP5-F1
#
_entry.id   AF-A0A3N2KUP5-F1
#
_cell.length_a   1.000
_cell.length_b   1.000
_cell.length_c   1.000
_cell.angle_alpha   90.00
_cell.angle_beta   90.00
_cell.angle_gamma   90.00
#
_symmetry.space_group_name_H-M   'P 1'
#
loop_
_entity.id
_entity.type
_entity.pdbx_description
1 polymer ?
#
loop_
_entity_poly.entity_id
_entity_poly.type
_entity_poly.pdbx_seq_one_letter_code
_entity_poly.pdbx_strand_id
1 'polypeptide(L)'
;MFLCGLTPEQMMKLGYRFYLGYVPEDEQQFLIDLNEAGFSFHQTIPVNERKDWYISYDFHILNGGKKILVNHKLTPLALTSDGRIWLALCVVSASTHTSPGHIEMHRVGSSEYFEYNQNTRRWDKRQMPTLTDGEKAVLTLSIQGYTMSEIADRICLSPDTIKKYRQRIFEKLDVRNISEAIGAATNNKLL
;
A
#
# COMPACT_ATOMS: atom_id res chain seq x y z
N MET A 1 13.68 13.75 2.18
CA MET A 1 14.67 13.20 3.15
C MET A 1 14.45 11.70 3.17
N PHE A 2 15.44 10.91 2.77
CA PHE A 2 15.34 9.44 2.68
C PHE A 2 15.30 8.83 4.10
N LEU A 3 14.45 7.80 4.30
CA LEU A 3 14.29 6.97 5.51
C LEU A 3 14.97 7.48 6.79
N CYS A 4 14.25 8.29 7.58
CA CYS A 4 14.70 8.82 8.87
C CYS A 4 15.96 9.71 8.84
N GLY A 5 16.26 10.35 7.70
CA GLY A 5 17.40 11.26 7.59
C GLY A 5 18.71 10.61 7.17
N LEU A 6 18.69 9.31 6.84
CA LEU A 6 19.87 8.55 6.46
C LEU A 6 20.22 8.74 4.98
N THR A 7 21.52 8.77 4.69
CA THR A 7 22.02 8.67 3.32
C THR A 7 21.92 7.22 2.81
N PRO A 8 21.92 6.99 1.47
CA PRO A 8 21.96 5.64 0.92
C PRO A 8 23.13 4.80 1.44
N GLU A 9 24.31 5.39 1.59
CA GLU A 9 25.50 4.71 2.14
C GLU A 9 25.32 4.27 3.58
N GLN A 10 24.75 5.15 4.44
CA GLN A 10 24.44 4.81 5.82
C GLN A 10 23.42 3.68 5.90
N MET A 11 22.39 3.72 5.04
CA MET A 11 21.38 2.67 4.96
C MET A 11 21.98 1.33 4.54
N MET A 12 22.83 1.31 3.50
CA MET A 12 23.52 0.10 3.04
C MET A 12 24.43 -0.48 4.13
N LYS A 13 25.13 0.37 4.90
CA LYS A 13 26.00 -0.07 6.00
C LYS A 13 25.21 -0.65 7.18
N LEU A 14 24.04 -0.09 7.48
CA LEU A 14 23.17 -0.60 8.54
C LEU A 14 22.52 -1.94 8.16
N GLY A 15 22.09 -2.08 6.90
CA GLY A 15 21.32 -3.23 6.45
C GLY A 15 20.11 -3.46 7.35
N TYR A 16 19.87 -4.72 7.74
CA TYR A 16 18.76 -5.09 8.63
C TYR A 16 18.83 -4.45 10.03
N ARG A 17 20.00 -3.96 10.47
CA ARG A 17 20.12 -3.26 11.76
C ARG A 17 19.35 -1.94 11.76
N PHE A 18 18.97 -1.43 10.59
CA PHE A 18 18.04 -0.31 10.48
C PHE A 18 16.78 -0.57 11.30
N TYR A 19 16.14 -1.74 11.13
CA TYR A 19 14.88 -2.03 11.81
C TYR A 19 15.01 -2.03 13.33
N LEU A 20 16.14 -2.50 13.87
CA LEU A 20 16.39 -2.52 15.32
C LEU A 20 16.49 -1.11 15.94
N GLY A 21 16.99 -0.13 15.18
CA GLY A 21 17.19 1.24 15.68
C GLY A 21 16.09 2.22 15.27
N TYR A 22 15.34 1.90 14.20
CA TYR A 22 14.41 2.83 13.56
C TYR A 22 12.98 2.31 13.50
N VAL A 23 12.67 1.15 14.09
CA VAL A 23 11.29 0.67 14.31
C VAL A 23 11.03 0.58 15.81
N PRO A 24 9.85 1.00 16.31
CA PRO A 24 9.48 0.82 17.70
C PRO A 24 9.65 -0.64 18.15
N GLU A 25 10.20 -0.84 19.35
CA GLU A 25 10.52 -2.17 19.88
C GLU A 25 9.29 -3.11 19.90
N ASP A 26 8.12 -2.56 20.20
CA ASP A 26 6.82 -3.24 20.22
C ASP A 26 6.36 -3.73 18.83
N GLU A 27 6.94 -3.24 17.74
CA GLU A 27 6.63 -3.62 16.35
C GLU A 27 7.74 -4.46 15.69
N GLN A 28 8.89 -4.65 16.33
CA GLN A 28 10.00 -5.39 15.73
C GLN A 28 9.67 -6.89 15.57
N GLN A 29 9.07 -7.51 16.59
CA GLN A 29 8.64 -8.91 16.49
C GLN A 29 7.56 -9.09 15.41
N PHE A 30 6.65 -8.13 15.30
CA PHE A 30 5.64 -8.10 14.24
C PHE A 30 6.28 -8.14 12.84
N LEU A 31 7.36 -7.40 12.59
CA LEU A 31 8.05 -7.43 11.30
C LEU A 31 8.74 -8.77 11.01
N ILE A 32 9.20 -9.48 12.04
CA ILE A 32 9.78 -10.82 11.88
C ILE A 32 8.69 -11.81 11.46
N ASP A 33 7.58 -11.83 12.19
CA ASP A 33 6.43 -12.71 11.93
C ASP A 33 5.84 -12.42 10.52
N LEU A 34 5.76 -11.14 10.15
CA LEU A 34 5.35 -10.68 8.83
C LEU A 34 6.25 -11.21 7.72
N ASN A 35 7.58 -11.13 7.90
CA ASN A 35 8.52 -11.62 6.90
C ASN A 35 8.36 -13.13 6.71
N GLU A 36 8.22 -13.89 7.80
CA GLU A 36 7.98 -15.33 7.73
C GLU A 36 6.67 -15.66 6.98
N ALA A 37 5.56 -14.99 7.33
CA ALA A 37 4.28 -15.17 6.65
C ALA A 37 4.34 -14.80 5.16
N GLY A 38 5.01 -13.70 4.83
CA GLY A 38 5.19 -13.21 3.46
C GLY A 38 6.04 -14.15 2.61
N PHE A 39 7.18 -14.63 3.13
CA PHE A 39 8.01 -15.62 2.44
C PHE A 39 7.29 -16.96 2.27
N SER A 40 6.52 -17.39 3.27
CA SER A 40 5.73 -18.61 3.20
C SER A 40 4.68 -18.53 2.10
N PHE A 41 3.95 -17.42 2.00
CA PHE A 41 3.02 -17.19 0.89
C PHE A 41 3.74 -17.14 -0.46
N HIS A 42 4.85 -16.41 -0.55
CA HIS A 42 5.59 -16.28 -1.81
C HIS A 42 6.07 -17.65 -2.35
N GLN A 43 6.42 -18.58 -1.46
CA GLN A 43 6.81 -19.94 -1.85
C GLN A 43 5.66 -20.73 -2.49
N THR A 44 4.40 -20.43 -2.16
CA THR A 44 3.24 -21.09 -2.80
C THR A 44 2.94 -20.56 -4.20
N ILE A 45 3.53 -19.43 -4.60
CA ILE A 45 3.34 -18.82 -5.93
C ILE A 45 4.19 -19.58 -6.97
N PRO A 46 3.62 -19.93 -8.15
CA PRO A 46 4.39 -20.47 -9.28
C PRO A 46 5.59 -19.59 -9.66
N VAL A 47 6.75 -20.19 -9.92
CA VAL A 47 8.02 -19.46 -10.13
C VAL A 47 7.93 -18.42 -11.26
N ASN A 48 7.21 -18.75 -12.33
CA ASN A 48 6.98 -17.87 -13.47
C ASN A 48 6.10 -16.65 -13.15
N GLU A 49 5.32 -16.70 -12.06
CA GLU A 49 4.44 -15.60 -11.64
C GLU A 49 5.04 -14.75 -10.54
N ARG A 50 6.01 -15.25 -9.76
CA ARG A 50 6.55 -14.60 -8.54
C ARG A 50 6.93 -13.11 -8.70
N LYS A 51 7.40 -12.69 -9.87
CA LYS A 51 7.77 -11.29 -10.14
C LYS A 51 6.56 -10.36 -10.36
N ASP A 52 5.38 -10.91 -10.62
CA ASP A 52 4.14 -10.17 -10.77
C ASP A 52 3.47 -9.92 -9.42
N TRP A 53 4.04 -10.43 -8.33
CA TRP A 53 3.49 -10.29 -6.99
C TRP A 53 4.28 -9.31 -6.16
N TYR A 54 3.62 -8.68 -5.19
CA TYR A 54 4.27 -7.82 -4.21
C TYR A 54 3.52 -7.87 -2.89
N ILE A 55 4.28 -7.75 -1.79
CA ILE A 55 3.71 -7.57 -0.46
C ILE A 55 3.71 -6.08 -0.12
N SER A 56 2.66 -5.62 0.54
CA SER A 56 2.45 -4.24 1.02
C SER A 56 2.09 -4.31 2.49
N TYR A 57 2.73 -3.52 3.34
CA TYR A 57 2.38 -3.50 4.75
C TYR A 57 2.71 -2.19 5.46
N ASP A 58 1.99 -1.91 6.53
CA ASP A 58 2.15 -0.71 7.33
C ASP A 58 2.81 -0.98 8.68
N PHE A 59 3.81 -0.16 9.02
CA PHE A 59 4.48 -0.16 10.32
C PHE A 59 5.04 1.23 10.64
N HIS A 60 5.37 1.47 11.90
CA HIS A 60 5.98 2.74 12.29
C HIS A 60 7.50 2.72 12.12
N ILE A 61 8.02 3.85 11.63
CA ILE A 61 9.44 4.19 11.75
C ILE A 61 9.63 5.34 12.75
N LEU A 62 10.79 5.35 13.40
CA LEU A 62 11.22 6.39 14.32
C LEU A 62 12.09 7.40 13.58
N ASN A 63 11.64 8.65 13.49
CA ASN A 63 12.42 9.76 12.94
C ASN A 63 12.61 10.84 14.00
N GLY A 64 13.82 10.95 14.57
CA GLY A 64 14.10 11.86 15.68
C GLY A 64 13.22 11.59 16.91
N GLY A 65 12.91 10.31 17.18
CA GLY A 65 12.04 9.88 18.28
C GLY A 65 10.53 9.99 18.01
N LYS A 66 10.11 10.56 16.87
CA LYS A 66 8.69 10.63 16.48
C LYS A 66 8.31 9.39 15.66
N LYS A 67 7.19 8.75 16.02
CA LYS A 67 6.59 7.67 15.22
C LYS A 67 5.97 8.26 13.94
N ILE A 68 6.32 7.69 12.80
CA ILE A 68 5.72 7.99 11.49
C ILE A 68 5.23 6.66 10.92
N LEU A 69 3.93 6.56 10.62
CA LEU A 69 3.37 5.38 9.98
C LEU A 69 3.69 5.39 8.49
N VAL A 70 4.36 4.35 8.02
CA VAL A 70 4.77 4.20 6.63
C VAL A 70 4.18 2.94 6.03
N ASN A 71 3.88 3.02 4.73
CA ASN A 71 3.60 1.86 3.91
C ASN A 71 4.89 1.40 3.23
N HIS A 72 5.13 0.10 3.27
CA HIS A 72 6.32 -0.53 2.74
C HIS A 72 5.92 -1.62 1.74
N LYS A 73 6.36 -1.47 0.49
CA LYS A 73 6.07 -2.42 -0.60
C LYS A 73 7.34 -3.10 -1.06
N LEU A 74 7.31 -4.42 -1.11
CA LEU A 74 8.39 -5.26 -1.61
C LEU A 74 7.95 -6.01 -2.87
N THR A 75 8.61 -5.73 -3.99
CA THR A 75 8.34 -6.35 -5.30
C THR A 75 9.58 -7.11 -5.78
N PRO A 76 9.52 -8.43 -6.02
CA PRO A 76 10.64 -9.19 -6.58
C PRO A 76 11.00 -8.69 -7.98
N LEU A 77 12.28 -8.37 -8.21
CA LEU A 77 12.81 -7.95 -9.50
C LEU A 77 13.58 -9.07 -10.21
N ALA A 78 14.35 -9.85 -9.44
CA ALA A 78 15.11 -10.98 -9.93
C ALA A 78 15.01 -12.15 -8.97
N LEU A 79 15.02 -13.36 -9.54
CA LEU A 79 15.00 -14.61 -8.81
C LEU A 79 16.30 -15.37 -9.05
N THR A 80 16.70 -16.17 -8.09
CA THR A 80 17.73 -17.21 -8.27
C THR A 80 17.21 -18.33 -9.18
N SER A 81 18.09 -19.22 -9.63
CA SER A 81 17.72 -20.37 -10.48
C SER A 81 16.73 -21.33 -9.83
N ASP A 82 16.72 -21.42 -8.49
CA ASP A 82 15.77 -22.19 -7.69
C ASP A 82 14.50 -21.39 -7.30
N GLY A 83 14.33 -20.18 -7.85
CA GLY A 83 13.13 -19.36 -7.72
C GLY A 83 13.03 -18.52 -6.45
N ARG A 84 14.06 -18.47 -5.59
CA ARG A 84 14.09 -17.58 -4.42
C ARG A 84 14.29 -16.13 -4.86
N ILE A 85 13.83 -15.18 -4.05
CA ILE A 85 14.05 -13.75 -4.31
C ILE A 85 15.54 -13.46 -4.20
N TRP A 86 16.14 -12.97 -5.28
CA TRP A 86 17.52 -12.47 -5.30
C TRP A 86 17.54 -10.96 -5.12
N LEU A 87 16.71 -10.25 -5.89
CA LEU A 87 16.60 -8.80 -5.83
C LEU A 87 15.14 -8.41 -5.67
N ALA A 88 14.86 -7.46 -4.79
CA ALA A 88 13.55 -6.87 -4.62
C ALA A 88 13.64 -5.34 -4.63
N LEU A 89 12.63 -4.69 -5.23
CA LEU A 89 12.40 -3.27 -5.09
C LEU A 89 11.66 -3.03 -3.78
N CYS A 90 12.22 -2.16 -2.94
CA CYS A 90 11.56 -1.64 -1.75
C CYS A 90 11.08 -0.22 -2.03
N VAL A 91 9.78 0.02 -1.88
CA VAL A 91 9.18 1.36 -1.93
C VAL A 91 8.62 1.68 -0.56
N VAL A 92 9.00 2.83 -0.02
CA VAL A 92 8.49 3.33 1.27
C VAL A 92 7.79 4.66 1.04
N SER A 93 6.55 4.76 1.51
CA SER A 93 5.73 5.97 1.43
C SER A 93 5.02 6.23 2.76
N ALA A 94 4.40 7.40 2.91
CA ALA A 94 3.46 7.60 4.01
C ALA A 94 2.32 6.59 3.90
N SER A 95 1.87 6.03 5.02
CA SER A 95 0.70 5.15 5.02
C SER A 95 -0.58 5.96 4.83
N THR A 96 -1.56 5.34 4.17
CA THR A 96 -2.93 5.84 4.07
C THR A 96 -3.85 5.28 5.14
N HIS A 97 -3.36 4.33 5.94
CA HIS A 97 -4.06 3.82 7.11
C HIS A 97 -3.73 4.63 8.36
N THR A 98 -4.50 4.43 9.42
CA THR A 98 -4.29 5.11 10.72
C THR A 98 -3.63 4.22 11.77
N SER A 99 -3.32 2.96 11.43
CA SER A 99 -2.71 1.97 12.30
C SER A 99 -1.72 1.09 11.53
N PRO A 100 -0.71 0.51 12.19
CA PRO A 100 0.14 -0.50 11.57
C PRO A 100 -0.61 -1.83 11.45
N GLY A 101 0.03 -2.80 10.79
CA GLY A 101 -0.48 -4.18 10.78
C GLY A 101 -1.44 -4.53 9.65
N HIS A 102 -1.73 -3.59 8.74
CA HIS A 102 -2.35 -3.92 7.46
C HIS A 102 -1.30 -4.57 6.59
N ILE A 103 -1.50 -5.84 6.24
CA ILE A 103 -0.54 -6.65 5.48
C ILE A 103 -1.30 -7.27 4.33
N GLU A 104 -0.82 -7.02 3.12
CA GLU A 104 -1.49 -7.44 1.91
C GLU A 104 -0.50 -8.01 0.91
N MET A 105 -0.97 -9.01 0.17
CA MET A 105 -0.25 -9.63 -0.93
C MET A 105 -1.06 -9.44 -2.20
N HIS A 106 -0.44 -8.81 -3.20
CA HIS A 106 -1.09 -8.36 -4.42
C HIS A 106 -0.41 -8.96 -5.64
N ARG A 107 -1.19 -9.19 -6.69
CA ARG A 107 -0.70 -9.49 -8.03
C ARG A 107 -0.96 -8.30 -8.95
N VAL A 108 0.05 -7.89 -9.72
CA VAL A 108 -0.07 -6.81 -10.70
C VAL A 108 -1.18 -7.16 -11.71
N GLY A 109 -2.09 -6.22 -11.93
CA GLY A 109 -3.22 -6.37 -12.87
C GLY A 109 -4.39 -7.20 -12.33
N SER A 110 -4.32 -7.72 -11.11
CA SER A 110 -5.43 -8.41 -10.45
C SER A 110 -6.19 -7.47 -9.52
N SER A 111 -7.52 -7.57 -9.50
CA SER A 111 -8.35 -6.98 -8.44
C SER A 111 -8.38 -7.86 -7.18
N GLU A 112 -8.06 -9.14 -7.31
CA GLU A 112 -7.98 -10.06 -6.19
C GLU A 112 -6.64 -9.88 -5.47
N TYR A 113 -6.71 -9.82 -4.15
CA TYR A 113 -5.54 -9.74 -3.26
C TYR A 113 -5.77 -10.58 -2.01
N PHE A 114 -4.75 -10.73 -1.19
CA PHE A 114 -4.83 -11.47 0.07
C PHE A 114 -4.43 -10.57 1.22
N GLU A 115 -5.23 -10.53 2.27
CA GLU A 115 -4.98 -9.79 3.49
C GLU A 115 -4.56 -10.77 4.59
N TYR A 116 -3.49 -10.48 5.33
CA TYR A 116 -3.06 -11.35 6.42
C TYR A 116 -3.78 -10.99 7.72
N ASN A 117 -4.54 -11.95 8.24
CA ASN A 117 -5.18 -11.83 9.53
C ASN A 117 -4.25 -12.31 10.64
N GLN A 118 -3.73 -11.36 11.42
CA GLN A 118 -2.76 -11.66 12.48
C GLN A 118 -3.33 -12.52 13.61
N ASN A 119 -4.64 -12.44 13.88
CA ASN A 119 -5.29 -13.22 14.93
C ASN A 119 -5.42 -14.69 14.54
N THR A 120 -5.79 -14.96 13.29
CA THR A 120 -5.97 -16.34 12.80
C THR A 120 -4.70 -16.91 12.17
N ARG A 121 -3.69 -16.06 11.91
CA ARG A 121 -2.44 -16.35 11.20
C ARG A 121 -2.68 -16.90 9.79
N ARG A 122 -3.67 -16.35 9.08
CA ARG A 122 -4.09 -16.82 7.75
C ARG A 122 -4.20 -15.66 6.75
N TRP A 123 -4.05 -16.01 5.48
CA TRP A 123 -4.30 -15.12 4.36
C TRP A 123 -5.76 -15.25 3.93
N ASP A 124 -6.53 -14.18 4.11
CA ASP A 124 -7.91 -14.08 3.70
C ASP A 124 -7.97 -13.45 2.31
N LYS A 125 -8.63 -14.13 1.37
CA LYS A 125 -8.81 -13.61 0.00
C LYS A 125 -9.78 -12.43 0.02
N ARG A 126 -9.39 -11.33 -0.62
CA ARG A 126 -10.12 -10.08 -0.74
C ARG A 126 -10.24 -9.64 -2.19
N GLN A 127 -11.14 -8.70 -2.44
CA GLN A 127 -11.38 -8.11 -3.75
C GLN A 127 -11.30 -6.60 -3.65
N MET A 128 -10.51 -5.98 -4.52
CA MET A 128 -10.43 -4.53 -4.63
C MET A 128 -11.78 -3.95 -5.04
N PRO A 129 -12.19 -2.81 -4.46
CA PRO A 129 -13.39 -2.13 -4.87
C PRO A 129 -13.29 -1.60 -6.30
N THR A 130 -14.33 -1.79 -7.09
CA THR A 130 -14.39 -1.29 -8.47
C THR A 130 -15.10 0.06 -8.52
N LEU A 131 -14.38 1.07 -9.04
CA LEU A 131 -14.95 2.36 -9.40
C LEU A 131 -15.49 2.34 -10.84
N THR A 132 -16.68 2.90 -11.03
CA THR A 132 -17.25 3.18 -12.35
C THR A 132 -16.47 4.28 -13.07
N ASP A 133 -16.62 4.42 -14.38
CA ASP A 133 -15.91 5.46 -15.15
C ASP A 133 -16.23 6.88 -14.65
N GLY A 134 -17.47 7.13 -14.23
CA GLY A 134 -17.86 8.41 -13.62
C GLY A 134 -17.19 8.64 -12.26
N GLU A 135 -17.11 7.61 -11.42
CA GLU A 135 -16.40 7.68 -10.13
C GLU A 135 -14.90 7.89 -10.33
N LYS A 136 -14.29 7.19 -11.30
CA LYS A 136 -12.88 7.39 -11.68
C LYS A 136 -12.63 8.82 -12.18
N ALA A 137 -13.50 9.35 -13.05
CA ALA A 137 -13.36 10.71 -13.56
C ALA A 137 -13.42 11.75 -12.44
N VAL A 138 -14.37 11.62 -11.51
CA VAL A 138 -14.48 12.51 -10.33
C VAL A 138 -13.24 12.40 -9.45
N LEU A 139 -12.74 11.19 -9.19
CA LEU A 139 -11.56 11.00 -8.36
C LEU A 139 -10.29 11.56 -9.02
N THR A 140 -10.08 11.31 -10.32
CA THR A 140 -8.96 11.85 -11.10
C THR A 140 -8.94 13.38 -11.09
N LEU A 141 -10.08 14.03 -11.33
CA LEU A 141 -10.14 15.49 -11.29
C LEU A 141 -9.94 16.04 -9.88
N SER A 142 -10.38 15.30 -8.85
CA SER A 142 -10.11 15.67 -7.45
C SER A 142 -8.61 15.59 -7.12
N ILE A 143 -7.88 14.59 -7.66
CA ILE A 143 -6.42 14.49 -7.54
C ILE A 143 -5.73 15.69 -8.18
N GLN A 144 -6.27 16.19 -9.29
CA GLN A 144 -5.75 17.36 -10.00
C GLN A 144 -6.05 18.69 -9.28
N GLY A 145 -6.76 18.66 -8.14
CA GLY A 145 -7.04 19.83 -7.32
C GLY A 145 -8.31 20.59 -7.71
N TYR A 146 -9.13 20.06 -8.62
CA TYR A 146 -10.39 20.71 -8.99
C TYR A 146 -11.43 20.63 -7.87
N THR A 147 -12.17 21.71 -7.68
CA THR A 147 -13.32 21.79 -6.78
C THR A 147 -14.51 21.02 -7.36
N MET A 148 -15.50 20.71 -6.52
CA MET A 148 -16.69 19.98 -6.96
C MET A 148 -17.45 20.70 -8.09
N SER A 149 -17.51 22.03 -8.04
CA SER A 149 -18.17 22.83 -9.09
C SER A 149 -17.39 22.76 -10.40
N GLU A 150 -16.07 22.91 -10.37
CA GLU A 150 -15.24 22.79 -11.57
C GLU A 150 -15.28 21.38 -12.18
N ILE A 151 -15.38 20.34 -11.33
CA ILE A 151 -15.57 18.96 -11.79
C ILE A 151 -16.91 18.82 -12.51
N ALA A 152 -17.99 19.33 -11.90
CA ALA A 152 -19.34 19.30 -12.46
C ALA A 152 -19.37 19.92 -13.86
N ASP A 153 -18.75 21.09 -14.01
CA ASP A 153 -18.64 21.81 -15.28
C ASP A 153 -17.83 21.00 -16.32
N ARG A 154 -16.69 20.43 -15.92
CA ARG A 154 -15.78 19.70 -16.83
C ARG A 154 -16.37 18.41 -17.38
N ILE A 155 -17.16 17.69 -16.60
CA ILE A 155 -17.77 16.43 -17.03
C ILE A 155 -19.25 16.60 -17.40
N CYS A 156 -19.73 17.84 -17.52
CA CYS A 156 -21.09 18.20 -17.92
C CYS A 156 -22.18 17.53 -17.05
N LEU A 157 -21.99 17.50 -15.73
CA LEU A 157 -22.93 16.93 -14.76
C LEU A 157 -23.33 17.96 -13.71
N SER A 158 -24.42 17.72 -12.98
CA SER A 158 -24.80 18.60 -11.87
C SER A 158 -23.89 18.43 -10.65
N PRO A 159 -23.69 19.48 -9.82
CA PRO A 159 -22.96 19.36 -8.56
C PRO A 159 -23.50 18.27 -7.63
N ASP A 160 -24.81 18.03 -7.62
CA ASP A 160 -25.44 16.95 -6.86
C ASP A 160 -25.02 15.56 -7.36
N THR A 161 -24.85 15.40 -8.67
CA THR A 161 -24.34 14.15 -9.25
C THR A 161 -22.89 13.90 -8.81
N ILE A 162 -22.05 14.96 -8.80
CA ILE A 162 -20.68 14.86 -8.29
C ILE A 162 -20.65 14.48 -6.80
N LYS A 163 -21.54 15.08 -6.00
CA LYS A 163 -21.69 14.75 -4.57
C LYS A 163 -22.04 13.27 -4.38
N LYS A 164 -22.97 12.75 -5.19
CA LYS A 164 -23.36 11.33 -5.17
C LYS A 164 -22.21 10.40 -5.56
N TYR A 165 -21.41 10.76 -6.58
CA TYR A 165 -20.22 9.99 -6.93
C TYR A 165 -19.19 9.97 -5.81
N ARG A 166 -18.91 11.12 -5.18
CA ARG A 166 -18.00 11.17 -4.02
C ARG A 166 -18.47 10.29 -2.87
N GLN A 167 -19.76 10.33 -2.55
CA GLN A 167 -20.31 9.47 -1.51
C GLN A 167 -20.10 7.99 -1.83
N ARG A 168 -20.36 7.56 -3.06
CA ARG A 168 -20.13 6.17 -3.49
C ARG A 168 -18.66 5.78 -3.48
N ILE A 169 -17.76 6.69 -3.87
CA ILE A 169 -16.32 6.47 -3.79
C ILE A 169 -15.93 6.22 -2.32
N PHE A 170 -16.43 7.04 -1.39
CA PHE A 170 -16.13 6.91 0.03
C PHE A 170 -16.63 5.58 0.59
N GLU A 171 -17.87 5.20 0.26
CA GLU A 171 -18.45 3.92 0.66
C GLU A 171 -17.68 2.72 0.08
N LYS A 172 -17.30 2.77 -1.21
CA LYS A 172 -16.58 1.67 -1.87
C LYS A 172 -15.15 1.51 -1.38
N LEU A 173 -14.46 2.61 -1.11
CA LEU A 173 -13.06 2.58 -0.65
C LEU A 173 -12.95 2.48 0.87
N ASP A 174 -14.07 2.48 1.61
CA ASP A 174 -14.14 2.54 3.08
C ASP A 174 -13.33 3.70 3.68
N VAL A 175 -13.54 4.90 3.13
CA VAL A 175 -12.82 6.13 3.52
C VAL A 175 -13.79 7.24 3.90
N ARG A 176 -13.30 8.23 4.66
CA ARG A 176 -14.14 9.28 5.26
C ARG A 176 -14.16 10.57 4.46
N ASN A 177 -13.16 10.79 3.61
CA ASN A 177 -12.99 12.05 2.88
C ASN A 177 -12.19 11.87 1.59
N ILE A 178 -12.10 12.96 0.81
CA ILE A 178 -11.46 12.93 -0.51
C ILE A 178 -9.95 12.72 -0.42
N SER A 179 -9.28 13.21 0.62
CA SER A 179 -7.84 13.04 0.80
C SER A 179 -7.50 11.57 1.05
N GLU A 180 -8.28 10.89 1.89
CA GLU A 180 -8.18 9.44 2.10
C GLU A 180 -8.50 8.66 0.82
N ALA A 181 -9.54 9.04 0.07
CA ALA A 181 -9.88 8.42 -1.21
C ALA A 181 -8.75 8.53 -2.25
N ILE A 182 -8.11 9.71 -2.33
CA ILE A 182 -6.95 9.95 -3.21
C ILE A 182 -5.77 9.05 -2.81
N GLY A 183 -5.49 8.97 -1.51
CA GLY A 183 -4.45 8.08 -0.98
C GLY A 183 -4.72 6.62 -1.31
N ALA A 184 -5.93 6.13 -1.02
CA ALA A 184 -6.34 4.77 -1.28
C ALA A 184 -6.25 4.41 -2.78
N ALA A 185 -6.70 5.31 -3.67
CA ALA A 185 -6.65 5.05 -5.11
C ALA A 185 -5.23 5.04 -5.67
N THR A 186 -4.35 5.91 -5.16
CA THR A 186 -2.94 5.96 -5.57
C THR A 186 -2.18 4.72 -5.09
N ASN A 187 -2.44 4.28 -3.84
CA ASN A 187 -1.78 3.11 -3.27
C ASN A 187 -2.24 1.79 -3.89
N ASN A 188 -3.52 1.68 -4.28
CA ASN A 188 -4.10 0.47 -4.83
C ASN A 188 -4.14 0.44 -6.37
N LYS A 189 -3.51 1.40 -7.05
CA LYS A 189 -3.49 1.52 -8.52
C LYS A 189 -4.90 1.44 -9.14
N LEU A 190 -5.87 2.12 -8.52
CA LEU A 190 -7.28 2.10 -8.94
C LEU A 190 -7.58 3.06 -10.12
N LEU A 191 -6.57 3.80 -10.57
CA LEU A 191 -6.62 4.80 -11.64
C LEU A 191 -5.56 4.53 -12.70
#